data_AF-A0A956ZGK6-F1
#
_entry.id   AF-A0A956ZGK6-F1
#
_cell.length_a   1.000
_cell.length_b   1.000
_cell.length_c   1.000
_cell.angle_alpha   90.00
_cell.angle_beta   90.00
_cell.angle_gamma   90.00
#
_symmetry.space_group_name_H-M   'P 1'
#
loop_
_entity.id
_entity.type
_entity.pdbx_description
1 polymer ?
#
loop_
_entity_poly.entity_id
_entity_poly.type
_entity_poly.pdbx_seq_one_letter_code
_entity_poly.pdbx_strand_id
1 'polypeptide(L)' 'AIPALSASLAYFDSYRTASLPQNLTQAQRDFFGAHTYERVDKPEAGAVHTDWPSMIKIKTKTRTK' A
#
# COMPACT_ATOMS: atom_id res chain seq x y z
N ALA A 1 -23.30 18.89 -11.34
CA ALA A 1 -22.74 17.68 -10.71
C ALA A 1 -23.31 16.46 -11.40
N ILE A 2 -22.53 15.39 -11.61
CA ILE A 2 -22.98 14.15 -12.29
C ILE A 2 -22.54 12.90 -11.49
N PRO A 3 -23.02 12.73 -10.25
CA PRO A 3 -22.46 11.76 -9.30
C PRO A 3 -22.55 10.31 -9.78
N ALA A 4 -23.71 9.93 -10.35
CA ALA A 4 -23.92 8.56 -10.83
C ALA A 4 -22.99 8.20 -11.99
N LEU A 5 -22.86 9.09 -12.99
CA LEU A 5 -22.00 8.84 -14.14
C LEU A 5 -20.52 8.81 -13.74
N SER A 6 -20.07 9.74 -12.88
CA SER A 6 -18.69 9.74 -12.38
C SER A 6 -18.35 8.49 -11.57
N ALA A 7 -19.30 8.00 -10.75
CA ALA A 7 -19.10 6.79 -9.98
C ALA A 7 -19.04 5.54 -10.88
N SER A 8 -19.92 5.43 -11.87
CA SER A 8 -19.91 4.32 -12.83
C SER A 8 -18.61 4.26 -13.63
N LEU A 9 -18.08 5.41 -14.08
CA LEU A 9 -16.81 5.46 -14.79
C LEU A 9 -15.64 5.08 -13.87
N ALA A 10 -15.58 5.64 -12.66
CA ALA A 10 -14.54 5.32 -11.68
C ALA A 10 -14.54 3.83 -11.29
N TYR A 11 -15.72 3.23 -11.17
CA TYR A 11 -15.88 1.80 -10.94
C TYR A 11 -15.33 0.98 -12.10
N PHE A 12 -15.73 1.30 -13.34
CA PHE A 12 -15.27 0.59 -14.53
C PHE A 12 -13.75 0.67 -14.68
N ASP A 13 -13.17 1.86 -14.47
CA ASP A 13 -11.73 2.07 -14.51
C ASP A 13 -11.01 1.30 -13.41
N SER A 14 -11.56 1.26 -12.20
CA SER A 14 -11.00 0.48 -11.09
C SER A 14 -11.05 -1.02 -11.37
N TYR A 15 -12.15 -1.51 -11.94
CA TYR A 15 -12.36 -2.93 -12.22
C TYR A 15 -11.37 -3.48 -13.25
N ARG A 16 -11.09 -2.71 -14.32
CA ARG A 16 -10.13 -3.12 -15.37
C ARG A 16 -8.67 -2.84 -15.02
N THR A 17 -8.39 -2.19 -13.90
CA THR A 17 -7.02 -1.85 -13.48
C THR A 17 -6.40 -3.03 -12.74
N ALA A 18 -5.38 -3.64 -13.33
CA ALA A 18 -4.71 -4.81 -12.74
C ALA A 18 -4.01 -4.51 -11.40
N SER A 19 -3.51 -3.28 -11.21
CA SER A 19 -2.84 -2.87 -9.98
C SER A 19 -3.37 -1.51 -9.51
N LEU A 20 -4.16 -1.53 -8.45
CA LEU A 20 -4.74 -0.35 -7.83
C LEU A 20 -3.83 0.24 -6.74
N PRO A 21 -4.00 1.51 -6.36
CA PRO A 21 -3.23 2.16 -5.30
C PRO A 21 -3.50 1.61 -3.87
N GLN A 22 -4.28 0.53 -3.73
CA GLN A 22 -4.53 -0.17 -2.46
C GLN A 22 -3.24 -0.60 -1.75
N ASN A 23 -2.14 -0.80 -2.48
CA ASN A 23 -0.83 -1.11 -1.88
C ASN A 23 -0.38 -0.06 -0.84
N LEU A 24 -0.63 1.24 -1.12
CA LEU A 24 -0.31 2.30 -0.16
C LEU A 24 -1.19 2.22 1.09
N THR A 25 -2.49 1.94 0.91
CA THR A 25 -3.40 1.77 2.04
C THR A 25 -3.01 0.57 2.90
N GLN A 26 -2.57 -0.54 2.31
CA GLN A 26 -2.03 -1.68 3.07
C GLN A 26 -0.77 -1.30 3.84
N ALA A 27 0.16 -0.58 3.22
CA ALA A 27 1.35 -0.07 3.90
C ALA A 27 1.00 0.87 5.08
N GLN A 28 0.01 1.75 4.91
CA GLN A 28 -0.47 2.62 5.98
C GLN A 28 -1.11 1.83 7.13
N ARG A 29 -1.93 0.83 6.82
CA ARG A 29 -2.54 -0.06 7.83
C ARG A 29 -1.48 -0.81 8.64
N ASP A 30 -0.44 -1.28 7.98
CA ASP A 30 0.68 -1.97 8.62
C ASP A 30 1.54 -1.01 9.45
N PHE A 31 1.80 0.19 8.92
CA PHE A 31 2.57 1.23 9.60
C PHE A 31 1.96 1.65 10.94
N PHE A 32 0.65 1.94 10.98
CA PHE A 32 -0.01 2.46 12.17
C PHE A 32 -0.60 1.37 13.08
N GLY A 33 -0.88 0.18 12.53
CA GLY A 33 -1.66 -0.83 13.23
C GLY A 33 -1.12 -2.27 13.16
N ALA A 34 0.08 -2.49 12.61
CA ALA A 34 0.67 -3.82 12.45
C ALA A 34 -0.27 -4.83 11.78
N HIS A 35 -1.14 -4.35 10.89
CA HIS A 35 -2.17 -5.16 10.24
C HIS A 35 -1.65 -6.13 9.19
N THR A 36 -0.33 -6.17 8.94
CA THR A 36 0.32 -6.98 7.91
C THR A 36 -0.16 -6.68 6.49
N TYR A 37 0.56 -7.17 5.49
CA TYR A 37 0.16 -7.15 4.08
C TYR A 37 0.83 -8.30 3.32
N GLU A 38 0.30 -8.61 2.14
CA GLU A 38 0.87 -9.64 1.25
C GLU A 38 1.75 -9.01 0.17
N ARG A 39 2.75 -9.76 -0.26
CA ARG A 39 3.72 -9.34 -1.26
C ARG A 39 3.46 -10.00 -2.60
N VAL A 40 3.42 -9.19 -3.66
CA VAL A 40 3.25 -9.69 -5.04
C VAL A 40 4.51 -10.43 -5.53
N ASP A 41 5.69 -10.02 -5.07
CA ASP A 41 6.96 -10.63 -5.48
C ASP A 41 7.28 -11.94 -4.74
N LYS A 42 6.62 -12.17 -3.59
CA LYS A 42 6.79 -13.35 -2.72
C LYS A 42 5.46 -13.80 -2.16
N PRO A 43 4.57 -14.35 -2.99
CA PRO A 43 3.24 -14.80 -2.57
C PRO A 43 3.32 -15.88 -1.48
N GLU A 44 4.38 -16.70 -1.48
CA GLU A 44 4.60 -17.76 -0.49
C GLU A 44 4.95 -17.24 0.91
N ALA A 45 5.35 -15.97 1.05
CA ALA A 45 5.67 -15.39 2.36
C ALA A 45 4.43 -15.14 3.22
N GLY A 46 3.23 -15.18 2.63
CA GLY A 46 1.97 -14.90 3.33
C GLY A 46 1.89 -13.47 3.85
N ALA A 47 1.24 -13.30 5.00
CA ALA A 47 1.05 -12.01 5.65
C ALA A 47 2.35 -11.54 6.34
N VAL A 48 2.87 -10.39 5.93
CA VAL A 48 4.13 -9.82 6.42
C VAL A 48 3.89 -8.51 7.17
N HIS A 49 4.51 -8.35 8.34
CA HIS A 49 4.62 -7.05 9.02
C HIS A 49 5.99 -6.43 8.73
N THR A 50 6.04 -5.13 8.43
CA THR A 50 7.29 -4.38 8.27
C THR A 50 7.57 -3.53 9.51
N ASP A 51 8.79 -3.59 10.05
CA ASP A 51 9.24 -2.65 11.08
C ASP A 51 9.59 -1.30 10.45
N TRP A 52 8.57 -0.46 10.28
CA TRP A 52 8.71 0.86 9.65
C TRP A 52 9.58 1.84 10.45
N PRO A 53 9.48 1.94 11.80
CA PRO A 53 10.32 2.84 12.57
C PRO A 53 11.82 2.57 12.43
N SER A 54 12.27 1.32 12.39
CA SER A 54 13.69 1.02 12.20
C SER A 54 14.17 1.38 10.79
N MET A 55 13.34 1.19 9.77
CA MET A 55 13.62 1.58 8.38
C MET A 55 13.82 3.09 8.23
N ILE A 56 13.03 3.90 8.93
CA ILE A 56 13.18 5.37 8.94
C ILE A 56 14.52 5.76 9.58
N LYS A 57 14.89 5.12 10.71
CA LYS A 57 16.14 5.39 11.43
C LYS A 57 17.40 5.03 10.62
N ILE A 58 17.33 4.01 9.77
CA ILE A 58 18.44 3.64 8.87
C ILE A 58 18.66 4.75 7.84
N LYS A 59 17.59 5.23 7.18
CA LYS A 59 17.69 6.28 6.15
C LYS A 59 18.24 7.60 6.68
N THR A 60 17.93 7.97 7.92
CA THR A 60 18.43 9.22 8.51
C THR A 60 19.91 9.14 8.88
N LYS A 61 20.43 7.98 9.31
CA LYS A 61 21.86 7.80 9.60
C LYS A 61 22.74 7.77 8.36
N THR A 62 22.25 7.27 7.22
CA THR A 62 23.01 7.24 5.96
C THR A 62 23.11 8.59 5.24
N ARG A 63 22.40 9.64 5.69
CA ARG A 63 22.37 10.96 5.04
C ARG A 63 23.29 12.01 5.70
N THR A 64 24.07 11.62 6.71
CA THR A 64 25.05 12.46 7.41
C THR A 64 26.45 11.85 7.35
N LYS A 65 26.91 11.58 6.12
CA LYS A 65 28.32 11.58 5.72
C LYS A 65 28.43 12.17 4.33
#